data_AF-A0A813CI30-F1
#
_entry.id   AF-A0A813CI30-F1
#
_cell.length_a   1.000
_cell.length_b   1.000
_cell.length_c   1.000
_cell.angle_alpha   90.00
_cell.angle_beta   90.00
_cell.angle_gamma   90.00
#
_symmetry.space_group_name_H-M   'P 1'
#
loop_
_entity.id
_entity.type
_entity.pdbx_description
1 polymer ?
#
loop_
_entity_poly.entity_id
_entity_poly.type
_entity_poly.pdbx_seq_one_letter_code
_entity_poly.pdbx_strand_id
1 'polypeptide(L)'
;MKLLTWALAALGVVQLRAAGHQHLAVVRVFSTDEEVQLLEESGPAWGQTSPCAVKSNMSDIDLILVYSKDLDSNPAALQVVMDLENGFQKYMNMQNYNSSNVTSGTSYDWMKCFSGIHHMSAMLNPEQDVYDNRGYTTNKHWVSGPNAVFSKIMTEMFSAEPADMYDTFFLMEMDAVPIKSHWLDQFETEAHEMADNNMAVRGSQYLGD
;
A
#
# COMPACT_ATOMS: atom_id res chain seq x y z
N MET A 1 52.17 -5.68 44.45
CA MET A 1 52.93 -4.95 43.40
C MET A 1 52.57 -5.56 42.06
N LYS A 2 52.07 -4.72 41.12
CA LYS A 2 51.64 -5.00 39.72
C LYS A 2 50.34 -5.81 39.58
N LEU A 3 49.35 -5.43 38.77
CA LEU A 3 49.06 -4.24 37.96
C LEU A 3 47.55 -4.34 37.63
N LEU A 4 46.80 -3.23 37.76
CA LEU A 4 45.46 -3.11 37.19
C LEU A 4 45.55 -3.26 35.66
N THR A 5 44.70 -4.09 35.08
CA THR A 5 44.40 -4.04 33.66
C THR A 5 42.91 -3.77 33.50
N TRP A 6 42.60 -2.56 33.06
CA TRP A 6 41.29 -2.21 32.55
C TRP A 6 41.09 -2.87 31.19
N ALA A 7 39.95 -3.52 31.01
CA ALA A 7 39.40 -3.75 29.68
C ALA A 7 37.92 -3.38 29.73
N LEU A 8 37.63 -2.16 29.27
CA LEU A 8 36.33 -1.87 28.67
C LEU A 8 36.23 -2.73 27.41
N ALA A 9 35.18 -3.55 27.33
CA ALA A 9 34.58 -3.89 26.05
C ALA A 9 33.08 -3.79 26.24
N ALA A 10 32.50 -2.81 25.57
CA ALA A 10 31.09 -2.55 25.52
C ALA A 10 30.34 -3.85 25.22
N LEU A 11 29.36 -4.19 26.06
CA LEU A 11 28.25 -5.03 25.65
C LEU A 11 27.48 -4.22 24.59
N GLY A 12 27.95 -4.35 23.35
CA GLY A 12 27.28 -3.87 22.18
C GLY A 12 25.85 -4.38 22.21
N VAL A 13 24.93 -3.45 21.95
CA VAL A 13 23.53 -3.71 21.68
C VAL A 13 23.46 -4.91 20.73
N VAL A 14 22.99 -6.04 21.25
CA VAL A 14 22.55 -7.14 20.40
C VAL A 14 21.29 -6.61 19.72
N GLN A 15 21.46 -6.03 18.53
CA GLN A 15 20.38 -5.76 17.62
C GLN A 15 19.89 -7.13 17.11
N LEU A 16 19.11 -7.81 17.94
CA LEU A 16 18.24 -8.90 17.52
C LEU A 16 17.07 -8.27 16.75
N ARG A 17 17.35 -7.65 15.59
CA ARG A 17 16.38 -7.73 14.50
C ARG A 17 16.56 -9.15 13.98
N ALA A 18 15.74 -10.07 14.50
CA ALA A 18 15.39 -11.21 13.68
C ALA A 18 15.01 -10.63 12.31
N ALA A 19 15.56 -11.17 11.23
CA ALA A 19 15.15 -10.83 9.88
C ALA A 19 13.68 -11.26 9.72
N GLY A 20 12.77 -10.47 10.27
CA GLY A 20 11.34 -10.58 10.05
C GLY A 20 11.08 -10.08 8.64
N HIS A 21 10.04 -10.64 8.02
CA HIS A 21 9.52 -10.06 6.79
C HIS A 21 9.20 -8.59 7.05
N GLN A 22 9.59 -7.70 6.14
CA GLN A 22 9.14 -6.31 6.23
C GLN A 22 7.64 -6.27 5.95
N HIS A 23 6.91 -5.47 6.72
CA HIS A 23 5.48 -5.28 6.49
C HIS A 23 5.29 -3.98 5.70
N LEU A 24 4.99 -4.12 4.41
CA LEU A 24 4.87 -3.00 3.48
C LEU A 24 3.41 -2.80 3.07
N ALA A 25 3.02 -1.57 2.76
CA ALA A 25 1.71 -1.27 2.19
C ALA A 25 1.81 -0.56 0.85
N VAL A 26 0.92 -0.91 -0.08
CA VAL A 26 0.53 -0.06 -1.19
C VAL A 26 -0.81 0.56 -0.82
N VAL A 27 -0.85 1.88 -0.70
CA VAL A 27 -2.05 2.62 -0.31
C VAL A 27 -2.60 3.32 -1.54
N ARG A 28 -3.83 2.98 -1.93
CA ARG A 28 -4.52 3.60 -3.07
C ARG A 28 -5.73 4.39 -2.59
N VAL A 29 -5.69 5.70 -2.83
CA VAL A 29 -6.78 6.60 -2.50
C VAL A 29 -7.76 6.71 -3.66
N PHE A 30 -9.05 6.83 -3.36
CA PHE A 30 -10.12 7.12 -4.31
C PHE A 30 -11.27 7.86 -3.62
N SER A 31 -12.02 8.67 -4.36
CA SER A 31 -12.98 9.64 -3.83
C SER A 31 -14.20 9.84 -4.74
N THR A 32 -13.94 10.05 -6.03
CA THR A 32 -14.94 10.40 -7.04
C THR A 32 -15.48 9.17 -7.78
N ASP A 33 -16.62 9.31 -8.46
CA ASP A 33 -17.18 8.23 -9.27
C ASP A 33 -16.23 7.78 -10.40
N GLU A 34 -15.47 8.72 -10.97
CA GLU A 34 -14.43 8.42 -11.96
C GLU A 34 -13.30 7.57 -11.36
N GLU A 35 -12.85 7.91 -10.14
CA GLU A 35 -11.81 7.14 -9.45
C GLU A 35 -12.30 5.76 -8.98
N VAL A 36 -13.59 5.64 -8.64
CA VAL A 36 -14.23 4.34 -8.36
C VAL A 36 -14.20 3.47 -9.62
N GLN A 37 -14.52 4.04 -10.78
CA GLN A 37 -14.42 3.33 -12.06
C GLN A 37 -12.97 2.94 -12.38
N LEU A 38 -12.00 3.85 -12.18
CA LEU A 38 -10.57 3.53 -12.38
C LEU A 38 -10.11 2.40 -11.46
N LEU A 39 -10.61 2.33 -10.23
CA LEU A 39 -10.32 1.24 -9.30
C LEU A 39 -10.88 -0.09 -9.81
N GLU A 40 -12.13 -0.11 -10.29
CA GLU A 40 -12.76 -1.28 -10.90
C GLU A 40 -11.96 -1.79 -12.12
N GLU A 41 -11.55 -0.88 -13.00
CA GLU A 41 -10.78 -1.18 -14.21
C GLU A 41 -9.34 -1.66 -13.92
N SER A 42 -8.84 -1.44 -12.70
CA SER A 42 -7.48 -1.82 -12.32
C SER A 42 -7.28 -3.31 -12.18
N GLY A 43 -8.30 -4.09 -11.80
CA GLY A 43 -8.21 -5.54 -11.71
C GLY A 43 -7.78 -6.18 -13.05
N PRO A 44 -8.53 -5.94 -14.15
CA PRO A 44 -8.12 -6.37 -15.48
C PRO A 44 -6.76 -5.80 -15.94
N ALA A 45 -6.50 -4.52 -15.66
CA ALA A 45 -5.25 -3.87 -16.06
C ALA A 45 -4.02 -4.50 -15.39
N TRP A 46 -4.10 -4.80 -14.08
CA TRP A 46 -3.02 -5.46 -13.34
C TRP A 46 -2.88 -6.95 -13.72
N GLY A 47 -3.93 -7.57 -14.28
CA GLY A 47 -3.80 -8.88 -14.93
C GLY A 47 -2.91 -8.85 -16.17
N GLN A 48 -2.87 -7.73 -16.91
CA GLN A 48 -2.00 -7.55 -18.08
C GLN A 48 -0.61 -7.05 -17.67
N THR A 49 -0.57 -6.10 -16.73
CA THR A 49 0.64 -5.49 -16.18
C THR A 49 0.85 -5.99 -14.74
N SER A 50 1.28 -7.25 -14.62
CA SER A 50 1.40 -7.94 -13.33
C SER A 50 2.23 -7.14 -12.31
N PRO A 51 1.76 -6.91 -11.07
CA PRO A 51 2.49 -6.17 -10.04
C PRO A 51 3.84 -6.76 -9.66
N CYS A 52 3.93 -8.09 -9.57
CA CYS A 52 5.15 -8.81 -9.23
C CYS A 52 5.44 -9.91 -10.25
N ALA A 53 6.69 -10.33 -10.37
CA ALA A 53 7.02 -11.54 -11.13
C ALA A 53 6.67 -12.80 -10.31
N VAL A 54 7.11 -12.81 -9.05
CA VAL A 54 6.92 -13.87 -8.06
C VAL A 54 6.54 -13.19 -6.74
N LYS A 55 5.71 -13.84 -5.91
CA LYS A 55 5.42 -13.33 -4.57
C LYS A 55 6.72 -13.18 -3.78
N SER A 56 6.91 -12.05 -3.12
CA SER A 56 8.08 -11.81 -2.28
C SER A 56 8.17 -12.84 -1.15
N ASN A 57 9.40 -13.24 -0.85
CA ASN A 57 9.75 -14.02 0.34
C ASN A 57 10.49 -13.18 1.40
N MET A 58 10.63 -11.87 1.17
CA MET A 58 11.33 -10.93 2.05
C MET A 58 10.37 -9.95 2.71
N SER A 59 9.21 -9.70 2.11
CA SER A 59 8.23 -8.74 2.60
C SER A 59 6.82 -9.30 2.48
N ASP A 60 5.99 -8.95 3.46
CA ASP A 60 4.54 -9.05 3.38
C ASP A 60 4.00 -7.70 2.89
N ILE A 61 3.34 -7.71 1.72
CA ILE A 61 2.90 -6.48 1.06
C ILE A 61 1.39 -6.46 0.98
N ASP A 62 0.74 -5.51 1.65
CA ASP A 62 -0.71 -5.36 1.63
C ASP A 62 -1.16 -4.25 0.68
N LEU A 63 -2.32 -4.41 0.07
CA LEU A 63 -3.01 -3.36 -0.68
C LEU A 63 -4.09 -2.74 0.19
N ILE A 64 -3.97 -1.45 0.49
CA ILE A 64 -4.92 -0.70 1.32
C ILE A 64 -5.70 0.27 0.43
N LEU A 65 -6.99 0.03 0.31
CA LEU A 65 -7.93 0.87 -0.44
C LEU A 65 -8.52 1.92 0.51
N VAL A 66 -8.25 3.19 0.24
CA VAL A 66 -8.65 4.29 1.11
C VAL A 66 -9.70 5.14 0.40
N TYR A 67 -10.95 5.03 0.85
CA TYR A 67 -11.98 5.95 0.41
C TYR A 67 -11.88 7.26 1.19
N SER A 68 -11.86 8.39 0.50
CA SER A 68 -11.70 9.72 1.13
C SER A 68 -12.83 10.04 2.11
N LYS A 69 -14.05 9.56 1.83
CA LYS A 69 -15.27 9.82 2.62
C LYS A 69 -15.65 8.57 3.41
N ASP A 70 -16.86 8.57 3.96
CA ASP A 70 -17.47 7.38 4.53
C ASP A 70 -17.84 6.38 3.42
N LEU A 71 -17.19 5.22 3.40
CA LEU A 71 -17.39 4.20 2.37
C LEU A 71 -18.79 3.57 2.47
N ASP A 72 -19.32 3.42 3.69
CA ASP A 72 -20.64 2.86 3.93
C ASP A 72 -21.75 3.76 3.37
N SER A 73 -21.45 5.05 3.18
CA SER A 73 -22.36 6.02 2.57
C SER A 73 -22.39 5.97 1.03
N ASN A 74 -21.47 5.25 0.39
CA ASN A 74 -21.40 5.12 -1.07
C ASN A 74 -21.48 3.64 -1.50
N PRO A 75 -22.68 3.11 -1.81
CA PRO A 75 -22.86 1.72 -2.19
C PRO A 75 -22.09 1.28 -3.43
N ALA A 76 -21.86 2.18 -4.39
CA ALA A 76 -21.11 1.85 -5.61
C ALA A 76 -19.63 1.65 -5.29
N ALA A 77 -19.03 2.57 -4.53
CA ALA A 77 -17.65 2.45 -4.07
C ALA A 77 -17.45 1.21 -3.18
N LEU A 78 -18.37 0.97 -2.25
CA LEU A 78 -18.34 -0.18 -1.35
C LEU A 78 -18.39 -1.50 -2.13
N GLN A 79 -19.24 -1.58 -3.17
CA GLN A 79 -19.34 -2.78 -3.99
C GLN A 79 -18.01 -3.11 -4.69
N VAL A 80 -17.34 -2.11 -5.30
CA VAL A 80 -16.04 -2.30 -5.96
C VAL A 80 -14.97 -2.79 -4.99
N VAL A 81 -14.90 -2.20 -3.79
CA VAL A 81 -13.98 -2.65 -2.73
C VAL A 81 -14.26 -4.10 -2.32
N MET A 82 -15.52 -4.42 -2.07
CA MET A 82 -15.94 -5.76 -1.66
C MET A 82 -15.65 -6.80 -2.75
N ASP A 83 -15.79 -6.44 -4.03
CA ASP A 83 -15.48 -7.34 -5.14
C ASP A 83 -13.97 -7.65 -5.22
N LEU A 84 -13.10 -6.66 -4.94
CA LEU A 84 -11.66 -6.87 -4.85
C LEU A 84 -11.26 -7.75 -3.66
N GLU A 85 -11.80 -7.47 -2.46
CA GLU A 85 -11.52 -8.27 -1.27
C GLU A 85 -12.04 -9.70 -1.40
N ASN A 86 -13.27 -9.89 -1.89
CA ASN A 86 -13.85 -11.21 -2.13
C ASN A 86 -13.08 -11.96 -3.22
N GLY A 87 -12.63 -11.27 -4.26
CA GLY A 87 -11.75 -11.81 -5.29
C GLY A 87 -10.45 -12.34 -4.70
N PHE A 88 -9.82 -11.57 -3.81
CA PHE A 88 -8.60 -11.95 -3.10
C PHE A 88 -8.83 -13.18 -2.21
N GLN A 89 -9.88 -13.17 -1.38
CA GLN A 89 -10.20 -14.31 -0.51
C GLN A 89 -10.48 -15.58 -1.32
N LYS A 90 -11.19 -15.46 -2.44
CA LYS A 90 -11.41 -16.58 -3.36
C LYS A 90 -10.09 -17.10 -3.93
N TYR A 91 -9.19 -16.22 -4.35
CA TYR A 91 -7.85 -16.59 -4.80
C TYR A 91 -7.07 -17.36 -3.72
N MET A 92 -7.00 -16.82 -2.51
CA MET A 92 -6.29 -17.44 -1.38
C MET A 92 -6.86 -18.81 -1.02
N ASN A 93 -8.19 -18.94 -0.98
CA ASN A 93 -8.85 -20.22 -0.75
C ASN A 93 -8.49 -21.24 -1.83
N MET A 94 -8.47 -20.86 -3.11
CA MET A 94 -8.10 -21.78 -4.20
C MET A 94 -6.66 -22.28 -4.09
N GLN A 95 -5.72 -21.43 -3.67
CA GLN A 95 -4.32 -21.83 -3.43
C GLN A 95 -4.21 -22.86 -2.29
N ASN A 96 -4.94 -22.64 -1.18
CA ASN A 96 -4.90 -23.53 -0.02
C ASN A 96 -5.43 -24.95 -0.31
N TYR A 97 -6.32 -25.12 -1.29
CA TYR A 97 -6.90 -26.42 -1.64
C TYR A 97 -6.13 -27.19 -2.73
N ASN A 98 -4.93 -26.75 -3.15
CA ASN A 98 -4.14 -27.37 -4.24
C ASN A 98 -5.00 -27.64 -5.50
N SER A 99 -5.95 -26.75 -5.81
CA SER A 99 -6.80 -26.90 -6.98
C SER A 99 -5.95 -26.70 -8.23
N SER A 100 -5.59 -27.79 -8.91
CA SER A 100 -4.83 -27.80 -10.17
C SER A 100 -5.66 -27.37 -11.39
N ASN A 101 -6.94 -27.04 -11.20
CA ASN A 101 -7.82 -26.44 -12.21
C ASN A 101 -7.76 -24.92 -12.23
N VAL A 102 -6.69 -24.32 -11.70
CA VAL A 102 -6.38 -22.92 -11.97
C VAL A 102 -5.94 -22.85 -13.43
N THR A 103 -6.87 -22.52 -14.31
CA THR A 103 -6.53 -21.90 -15.59
C THR A 103 -5.84 -20.59 -15.26
N SER A 104 -4.52 -20.65 -15.08
CA SER A 104 -3.61 -19.51 -15.10
C SER A 104 -3.94 -18.69 -16.35
N GLY A 105 -4.47 -17.50 -16.14
CA GLY A 105 -5.20 -16.73 -17.16
C GLY A 105 -6.46 -16.01 -16.66
N THR A 106 -6.71 -15.91 -15.35
CA THR A 106 -7.85 -15.16 -14.81
C THR A 106 -7.44 -13.77 -14.33
N SER A 107 -8.38 -12.83 -14.35
CA SER A 107 -8.26 -11.42 -13.91
C SER A 107 -7.75 -11.20 -12.48
N TYR A 108 -7.42 -12.27 -11.75
CA TYR A 108 -7.04 -12.28 -10.34
C TYR A 108 -5.66 -12.86 -10.09
N ASP A 109 -4.92 -13.31 -11.12
CA ASP A 109 -3.58 -13.91 -10.94
C ASP A 109 -2.58 -12.93 -10.30
N TRP A 110 -2.79 -11.61 -10.49
CA TRP A 110 -1.99 -10.57 -9.86
C TRP A 110 -2.14 -10.51 -8.34
N MET A 111 -3.27 -11.01 -7.79
CA MET A 111 -3.55 -10.96 -6.35
C MET A 111 -2.54 -11.75 -5.52
N LYS A 112 -1.84 -12.71 -6.16
CA LYS A 112 -0.72 -13.45 -5.55
C LYS A 112 0.41 -12.55 -5.05
N CYS A 113 0.52 -11.34 -5.58
CA CYS A 113 1.59 -10.40 -5.24
C CYS A 113 1.39 -9.76 -3.87
N PHE A 114 0.19 -9.85 -3.30
CA PHE A 114 -0.15 -9.25 -2.03
C PHE A 114 -0.29 -10.31 -0.92
N SER A 115 -0.13 -9.89 0.33
CA SER A 115 -0.41 -10.68 1.54
C SER A 115 -1.83 -10.44 2.05
N GLY A 116 -2.37 -9.26 1.81
CA GLY A 116 -3.76 -8.89 2.07
C GLY A 116 -4.26 -7.78 1.15
N ILE A 117 -5.58 -7.71 1.00
CA ILE A 117 -6.29 -6.54 0.48
C ILE A 117 -7.26 -6.10 1.57
N HIS A 118 -7.18 -4.83 1.94
CA HIS A 118 -7.96 -4.22 3.01
C HIS A 118 -8.51 -2.87 2.55
N HIS A 119 -9.53 -2.38 3.26
CA HIS A 119 -10.04 -1.04 3.05
C HIS A 119 -10.19 -0.25 4.35
N MET A 120 -10.22 1.07 4.20
CA MET A 120 -10.55 2.01 5.26
C MET A 120 -11.20 3.27 4.68
N SER A 121 -11.89 4.01 5.55
CA SER A 121 -12.45 5.33 5.25
C SER A 121 -11.63 6.42 5.94
N ALA A 122 -11.26 7.47 5.20
CA ALA A 122 -10.63 8.65 5.79
C ALA A 122 -11.65 9.58 6.50
N MET A 123 -12.96 9.35 6.29
CA MET A 123 -14.06 10.02 7.00
C MET A 123 -14.02 11.55 6.86
N LEU A 124 -13.63 12.08 5.69
CA LEU A 124 -13.66 13.52 5.45
C LEU A 124 -15.10 14.02 5.49
N ASN A 125 -15.31 15.14 6.18
CA ASN A 125 -16.58 15.84 6.15
C ASN A 125 -16.69 16.72 4.88
N PRO A 126 -17.89 17.20 4.51
CA PRO A 126 -18.08 18.01 3.30
C PRO A 126 -17.25 19.31 3.23
N GLU A 127 -16.81 19.83 4.37
CA GLU A 127 -15.99 21.04 4.46
C GLU A 127 -14.51 20.75 4.18
N GLN A 128 -14.08 19.50 4.40
CA GLN A 128 -12.74 18.99 4.11
C GLN A 128 -12.66 18.39 2.71
N ASP A 129 -13.77 17.86 2.21
CA ASP A 129 -13.89 17.23 0.89
C ASP A 129 -14.08 18.27 -0.24
N VAL A 130 -13.17 19.25 -0.31
CA VAL A 130 -13.17 20.28 -1.34
C VAL A 130 -12.42 19.80 -2.58
N TYR A 131 -12.82 18.65 -3.12
CA TYR A 131 -12.45 18.23 -4.47
C TYR A 131 -13.38 18.93 -5.49
N ASP A 132 -13.20 20.24 -5.68
CA ASP A 132 -13.82 20.94 -6.81
C ASP A 132 -12.88 20.85 -8.00
N ASN A 133 -13.39 20.32 -9.11
CA ASN A 133 -12.73 20.17 -10.40
C ASN A 133 -12.23 21.54 -10.94
N ARG A 134 -12.71 22.66 -10.38
CA ARG A 134 -12.30 24.04 -10.67
C ARG A 134 -11.24 24.60 -9.72
N GLY A 135 -10.84 23.82 -8.71
CA GLY A 135 -10.18 24.23 -7.47
C GLY A 135 -8.84 24.95 -7.61
N TYR A 136 -8.10 24.73 -8.69
CA TYR A 136 -6.82 25.42 -8.90
C TYR A 136 -6.99 26.93 -9.16
N THR A 137 -8.12 27.35 -9.75
CA THR A 137 -8.33 28.74 -10.18
C THR A 137 -9.18 29.57 -9.22
N THR A 138 -10.00 28.94 -8.37
CA THR A 138 -11.02 29.63 -7.55
C THR A 138 -10.88 29.42 -6.05
N ASN A 139 -10.24 28.35 -5.55
CA ASN A 139 -10.20 28.07 -4.11
C ASN A 139 -8.84 27.56 -3.63
N LYS A 140 -8.08 28.41 -2.91
CA LYS A 140 -6.76 28.07 -2.33
C LYS A 140 -6.79 26.93 -1.31
N HIS A 141 -7.96 26.51 -0.85
CA HIS A 141 -8.13 25.44 0.14
C HIS A 141 -8.31 24.04 -0.46
N TRP A 142 -8.18 23.87 -1.79
CA TRP A 142 -8.32 22.56 -2.46
C TRP A 142 -7.36 21.48 -1.93
N VAL A 143 -6.20 21.87 -1.39
CA VAL A 143 -5.21 20.95 -0.78
C VAL A 143 -5.63 20.39 0.60
N SER A 144 -6.69 20.93 1.21
CA SER A 144 -7.11 20.52 2.56
C SER A 144 -7.61 19.07 2.63
N GLY A 145 -8.37 18.63 1.63
CA GLY A 145 -8.85 17.25 1.52
C GLY A 145 -7.72 16.23 1.39
N PRO A 146 -6.86 16.33 0.35
CA PRO A 146 -5.72 15.43 0.18
C PRO A 146 -4.81 15.34 1.41
N ASN A 147 -4.54 16.49 2.06
CA ASN A 147 -3.73 16.51 3.29
C ASN A 147 -4.43 15.82 4.47
N ALA A 148 -5.75 15.95 4.58
CA ALA A 148 -6.51 15.26 5.61
C ALA A 148 -6.50 13.73 5.39
N VAL A 149 -6.66 13.28 4.15
CA VAL A 149 -6.54 11.85 3.79
C VAL A 149 -5.13 11.34 4.10
N PHE A 150 -4.09 12.06 3.69
CA PHE A 150 -2.70 11.69 3.99
C PHE A 150 -2.45 11.57 5.51
N SER A 151 -2.92 12.54 6.29
CA SER A 151 -2.79 12.52 7.76
C SER A 151 -3.49 11.30 8.38
N LYS A 152 -4.65 10.91 7.85
CA LYS A 152 -5.38 9.71 8.26
C LYS A 152 -4.59 8.45 7.93
N ILE A 153 -4.08 8.32 6.71
CA ILE A 153 -3.24 7.19 6.29
C ILE A 153 -2.03 7.08 7.22
N MET A 154 -1.29 8.17 7.42
CA MET A 154 -0.14 8.19 8.34
C MET A 154 -0.55 7.75 9.75
N THR A 155 -1.70 8.18 10.25
CA THR A 155 -2.17 7.77 11.57
C THR A 155 -2.44 6.26 11.60
N GLU A 156 -3.20 5.72 10.66
CA GLU A 156 -3.56 4.30 10.64
C GLU A 156 -2.36 3.37 10.38
N MET A 157 -1.42 3.77 9.52
CA MET A 157 -0.23 2.95 9.22
C MET A 157 0.69 2.80 10.45
N PHE A 158 0.66 3.76 11.38
CA PHE A 158 1.60 3.82 12.50
C PHE A 158 0.93 3.82 13.90
N SER A 159 -0.40 3.67 13.98
CA SER A 159 -1.14 3.64 15.26
C SER A 159 -1.29 2.25 15.86
N ALA A 160 -0.98 1.19 15.08
CA ALA A 160 -1.09 -0.19 15.51
C ALA A 160 -0.02 -0.57 16.55
N GLU A 161 -0.21 -1.73 17.20
CA GLU A 161 0.85 -2.31 18.03
C GLU A 161 2.10 -2.58 17.18
N PRO A 162 3.33 -2.51 17.74
CA PRO A 162 4.56 -2.61 16.95
C PRO A 162 4.69 -3.86 16.07
N ALA A 163 3.95 -4.93 16.37
CA ALA A 163 3.92 -6.16 15.58
C ALA A 163 3.05 -6.07 14.32
N ASP A 164 2.12 -5.12 14.28
CA ASP A 164 1.13 -4.92 13.20
C ASP A 164 1.36 -3.58 12.47
N MET A 165 2.44 -2.85 12.80
CA MET A 165 2.80 -1.58 12.16
C MET A 165 3.48 -1.85 10.82
N TYR A 166 3.11 -1.05 9.82
CA TYR A 166 3.83 -1.04 8.55
C TYR A 166 5.18 -0.36 8.70
N ASP A 167 6.22 -0.97 8.12
CA ASP A 167 7.56 -0.41 8.05
C ASP A 167 7.63 0.75 7.03
N THR A 168 6.93 0.60 5.91
CA THR A 168 6.90 1.58 4.80
C THR A 168 5.62 1.43 4.00
N PHE A 169 5.09 2.53 3.49
CA PHE A 169 3.99 2.48 2.53
C PHE A 169 4.28 3.30 1.28
N PHE A 170 3.80 2.82 0.13
CA PHE A 170 3.73 3.56 -1.12
C PHE A 170 2.35 4.19 -1.26
N LEU A 171 2.29 5.52 -1.29
CA LEU A 171 1.06 6.24 -1.59
C LEU A 171 0.90 6.34 -3.11
N MET A 172 -0.01 5.54 -3.64
CA MET A 172 -0.42 5.58 -5.04
C MET A 172 -1.41 6.74 -5.24
N GLU A 173 -1.09 7.66 -6.14
CA GLU A 173 -2.02 8.71 -6.55
C GLU A 173 -3.30 8.09 -7.15
N MET A 174 -4.41 8.82 -7.08
CA MET A 174 -5.75 8.27 -7.35
C MET A 174 -5.93 7.85 -8.82
N ASP A 175 -5.26 8.56 -9.73
CA ASP A 175 -5.23 8.33 -11.17
C ASP A 175 -3.97 7.58 -11.63
N ALA A 176 -3.13 7.12 -10.71
CA ALA A 176 -1.93 6.37 -11.06
C ALA A 176 -2.32 5.00 -11.64
N VAL A 177 -1.76 4.69 -12.81
CA VAL A 177 -1.91 3.39 -13.48
C VAL A 177 -0.51 2.81 -13.75
N PRO A 178 -0.23 1.57 -13.37
CA PRO A 178 1.05 0.96 -13.67
C PRO A 178 1.23 0.78 -15.19
N ILE A 179 2.35 1.28 -15.71
CA ILE A 179 2.72 1.16 -17.13
C ILE A 179 3.79 0.08 -17.39
N LYS A 180 4.41 -0.44 -16.32
CA LYS A 180 5.43 -1.49 -16.37
C LYS A 180 5.03 -2.65 -15.47
N SER A 181 5.23 -3.88 -15.97
CA SER A 181 5.13 -5.07 -15.14
C SER A 181 6.19 -5.04 -14.04
N HIS A 182 5.92 -5.76 -12.96
CA HIS A 182 6.85 -5.95 -11.83
C HIS A 182 7.13 -4.66 -11.05
N TRP A 183 6.20 -3.71 -11.09
CA TRP A 183 6.30 -2.43 -10.38
C TRP A 183 6.33 -2.59 -8.86
N LEU A 184 5.75 -3.66 -8.31
CA LEU A 184 5.78 -3.96 -6.88
C LEU A 184 7.17 -4.45 -6.45
N ASP A 185 7.88 -5.19 -7.32
CA ASP A 185 9.25 -5.66 -7.06
C ASP A 185 10.21 -4.45 -6.98
N GLN A 186 9.97 -3.43 -7.81
CA GLN A 186 10.68 -2.15 -7.75
C GLN A 186 10.36 -1.39 -6.46
N PHE A 187 9.08 -1.30 -6.08
CA PHE A 187 8.67 -0.66 -4.82
C PHE A 187 9.34 -1.33 -3.61
N GLU A 188 9.32 -2.66 -3.53
CA GLU A 188 9.97 -3.40 -2.45
C GLU A 188 11.46 -3.07 -2.37
N THR A 189 12.15 -3.08 -3.51
CA THR A 189 13.58 -2.69 -3.58
C THR A 189 13.80 -1.28 -3.05
N GLU A 190 12.98 -0.31 -3.45
CA GLU A 190 13.09 1.07 -2.99
C GLU A 190 12.78 1.24 -1.49
N ALA A 191 11.86 0.44 -0.94
CA ALA A 191 11.55 0.44 0.49
C ALA A 191 12.73 -0.07 1.32
N HIS A 192 13.39 -1.17 0.89
CA HIS A 192 14.62 -1.66 1.53
C HIS A 192 15.74 -0.62 1.46
N GLU A 193 15.93 0.03 0.31
CA GLU A 193 16.91 1.11 0.16
C GLU A 193 16.61 2.31 1.06
N MET A 194 15.33 2.68 1.21
CA MET A 194 14.92 3.76 2.13
C MET A 194 15.28 3.44 3.57
N ALA A 195 15.01 2.22 4.01
CA ALA A 195 15.34 1.75 5.35
C ALA A 195 16.87 1.78 5.59
N ASP A 196 17.66 1.27 4.65
CA ASP A 196 19.13 1.23 4.76
C ASP A 196 19.77 2.63 4.79
N ASN A 197 19.15 3.60 4.12
CA ASN A 197 19.63 4.98 4.05
C ASN A 197 19.01 5.92 5.10
N ASN A 198 18.18 5.41 6.02
CA ASN A 198 17.43 6.20 7.00
C ASN A 198 16.60 7.34 6.37
N MET A 199 15.93 7.05 5.24
CA MET A 199 15.08 8.02 4.55
C MET A 199 13.64 7.95 5.07
N ALA A 200 13.06 9.09 5.45
CA ALA A 200 11.68 9.16 5.94
C ALA A 200 10.64 9.27 4.81
N VAL A 201 11.01 9.91 3.69
CA VAL A 201 10.14 10.10 2.52
C VAL A 201 11.00 10.04 1.26
N ARG A 202 10.54 9.32 0.25
CA ARG A 202 11.12 9.27 -1.09
C ARG A 202 10.02 9.59 -2.10
N GLY A 203 10.26 10.59 -2.94
CA GLY A 203 9.39 10.85 -4.09
C GLY A 203 9.62 9.80 -5.18
N SER A 204 8.57 9.45 -5.93
CA SER A 204 8.70 8.56 -7.09
C SER A 204 9.66 9.17 -8.12
N GLN A 205 10.55 8.34 -8.66
CA GLN A 205 11.39 8.75 -9.79
C GLN A 205 10.63 8.51 -11.09
N TYR A 206 10.19 9.58 -11.74
CA TYR A 206 9.65 9.50 -13.09
C TYR A 206 10.78 9.12 -14.06
N LEU A 207 10.89 7.83 -14.34
CA LEU A 207 11.62 7.32 -15.49
C LEU A 207 10.68 7.46 -16.67
N GLY A 208 10.75 8.60 -17.35
CA GLY A 208 9.94 8.87 -18.53
C GLY A 208 10.27 7.90 -19.64
N ASP A 209 9.28 7.12 -20.06
CA ASP A 209 9.26 6.40 -21.32
C ASP A 209 7.90 6.55 -22.00
#